data_AF-A0A7C2W6H3-F1
#
_entry.id   AF-A0A7C2W6H3-F1
#
_cell.length_a   1.000
_cell.length_b   1.000
_cell.length_c   1.000
_cell.angle_alpha   90.00
_cell.angle_beta   90.00
_cell.angle_gamma   90.00
#
_symmetry.space_group_name_H-M   'P 1'
#
loop_
_entity.id
_entity.type
_entity.pdbx_description
1 polymer ?
#
loop_
_entity_poly.entity_id
_entity_poly.type
_entity_poly.pdbx_seq_one_letter_code
_entity_poly.pdbx_strand_id
1 'polypeptide(L)'
;MSDSQVRLYYGNVLETKIGPEHGITDAQFDEMERETAPLIQWLNAERQAGRTAYRDLPYKPEIAESVRRVIDGIEIDCENLVVLGIGGSALGNIALQTALNPYMYNLDPAQRTGPRPPRGEGVSPSRSTGILPVHPDGAQANRPRLFVFDNVDPVQLASFFDWIGDKLDKTLFNVISKSGRTSETAAQFMVVRRMLLDRL
;
A
#
# COMPACT_ATOMS: atom_id res chain seq x y z
N MET A 1 -1.77 19.88 23.80
CA MET A 1 -2.51 19.04 22.84
C MET A 1 -1.66 18.92 21.60
N SER A 2 -1.34 17.72 21.12
CA SER A 2 -0.60 17.57 19.86
C SER A 2 -1.42 18.17 18.73
N ASP A 3 -0.80 18.95 17.85
CA ASP A 3 -1.49 19.49 16.67
C ASP A 3 -2.02 18.33 15.82
N SER A 4 -3.32 18.26 15.60
CA SER A 4 -3.93 17.14 14.87
C SER A 4 -3.50 17.21 13.41
N GLN A 5 -2.83 16.16 12.92
CA GLN A 5 -2.35 16.06 11.54
C GLN A 5 -3.49 15.87 10.51
N VAL A 6 -4.71 15.56 10.97
CA VAL A 6 -5.92 15.46 10.16
C VAL A 6 -7.01 16.33 10.77
N ARG A 7 -7.72 17.10 9.94
CA ARG A 7 -8.82 17.98 10.35
C ARG A 7 -10.10 17.54 9.65
N LEU A 8 -11.16 17.33 10.42
CA LEU A 8 -12.50 17.06 9.91
C LEU A 8 -13.28 18.37 9.91
N TYR A 9 -13.77 18.77 8.73
CA TYR A 9 -14.67 19.91 8.58
C TYR A 9 -16.01 19.40 8.04
N TYR A 10 -17.03 19.44 8.89
CA TYR A 10 -18.38 18.97 8.57
C TYR A 10 -19.39 20.11 8.41
N GLY A 11 -18.96 21.38 8.47
CA GLY A 11 -19.86 22.54 8.43
C GLY A 11 -20.75 22.60 7.19
N ASN A 12 -20.30 22.06 6.06
CA ASN A 12 -21.05 22.09 4.79
C ASN A 12 -22.22 21.10 4.73
N VAL A 13 -22.37 20.20 5.70
CA VAL A 13 -23.52 19.29 5.78
C VAL A 13 -24.58 19.75 6.79
N LEU A 14 -24.34 20.86 7.50
CA LEU A 14 -25.23 21.35 8.55
C LEU A 14 -26.44 22.10 7.98
N GLU A 15 -27.53 22.15 8.76
CA GLU A 15 -28.73 22.95 8.45
C GLU A 15 -28.42 24.43 8.24
N THR A 16 -27.40 24.97 8.92
CA THR A 16 -26.97 26.37 8.76
C THR A 16 -26.39 26.67 7.37
N LYS A 17 -26.03 25.65 6.59
CA LYS A 17 -25.51 25.76 5.22
C LYS A 17 -26.46 25.22 4.15
N ILE A 18 -27.13 24.09 4.40
CA ILE A 18 -28.01 23.44 3.43
C ILE A 18 -29.48 23.90 3.58
N GLY A 19 -29.87 24.37 4.76
CA GLY A 19 -31.26 24.64 5.13
C GLY A 19 -31.89 23.49 5.95
N PRO A 20 -33.02 23.77 6.63
CA PRO A 20 -33.60 22.85 7.63
C PRO A 20 -34.22 21.57 7.03
N GLU A 21 -34.51 21.54 5.73
CA GLU A 21 -35.14 20.39 5.09
C GLU A 21 -34.15 19.24 4.80
N HIS A 22 -32.89 19.55 4.51
CA HIS A 22 -31.90 18.57 4.04
C HIS A 22 -30.54 18.65 4.75
N GLY A 23 -30.30 19.68 5.57
CA GLY A 23 -29.10 19.76 6.39
C GLY A 23 -29.24 19.00 7.70
N ILE A 24 -28.12 18.56 8.25
CA ILE A 24 -28.07 17.86 9.53
C ILE A 24 -28.26 18.89 10.65
N THR A 25 -29.21 18.64 11.53
CA THR A 25 -29.52 19.49 12.69
C THR A 25 -28.71 19.07 13.93
N ASP A 26 -28.57 19.98 14.90
CA ASP A 26 -27.92 19.65 16.18
C ASP A 26 -28.65 18.51 16.91
N ALA A 27 -29.99 18.50 16.84
CA ALA A 27 -30.80 17.43 17.45
C ALA A 27 -30.53 16.05 16.81
N GLN A 28 -30.24 15.99 15.51
CA GLN A 28 -29.85 14.75 14.83
C GLN A 28 -28.44 14.31 15.26
N PHE A 29 -27.51 15.23 15.50
CA PHE A 29 -26.21 14.87 16.09
C PHE A 29 -26.37 14.30 17.50
N ASP A 30 -27.17 14.94 18.35
CA ASP A 30 -27.44 14.46 19.71
C ASP A 30 -28.08 13.06 19.70
N GLU A 31 -28.97 12.81 18.75
CA GLU A 31 -29.57 11.49 18.54
C GLU A 31 -28.53 10.46 18.09
N MET A 32 -27.73 10.77 17.07
CA MET A 32 -26.65 9.89 16.59
C MET A 32 -25.61 9.64 17.67
N GLU A 33 -25.26 10.61 18.52
CA GLU A 33 -24.35 10.41 19.65
C GLU A 33 -24.91 9.36 20.61
N ARG A 34 -26.19 9.49 20.97
CA ARG A 34 -26.87 8.54 21.87
C ARG A 34 -26.87 7.12 21.31
N GLU A 35 -27.11 6.96 20.01
CA GLU A 35 -27.12 5.66 19.35
C GLU A 35 -25.72 5.07 19.14
N THR A 36 -24.72 5.91 18.83
CA THR A 36 -23.37 5.46 18.50
C THR A 36 -22.48 5.28 19.73
N ALA A 37 -22.72 5.98 20.84
CA ALA A 37 -21.97 5.82 22.08
C ALA A 37 -21.82 4.36 22.55
N PRO A 38 -22.89 3.53 22.64
CA PRO A 38 -22.74 2.12 22.99
C PRO A 38 -21.96 1.32 21.92
N LEU A 39 -22.09 1.67 20.63
CA LEU A 39 -21.34 1.02 19.55
C LEU A 39 -19.85 1.32 19.63
N ILE A 40 -19.46 2.55 20.00
CA ILE A 40 -18.07 2.94 20.21
C ILE A 40 -17.46 2.12 21.36
N GLN A 41 -18.19 1.98 22.47
CA GLN A 41 -17.76 1.15 23.60
C GLN A 41 -17.59 -0.30 23.18
N TRP A 42 -18.56 -0.86 22.45
CA TRP A 42 -18.49 -2.21 21.91
C TRP A 42 -17.29 -2.40 20.97
N LEU A 43 -17.10 -1.53 19.98
CA LEU A 43 -15.97 -1.59 19.04
C LEU A 43 -14.61 -1.53 19.75
N ASN A 44 -14.51 -0.77 20.84
CA ASN A 44 -13.29 -0.70 21.65
C ASN A 44 -13.06 -1.99 22.44
N ALA A 45 -14.12 -2.62 22.97
CA ALA A 45 -14.03 -3.96 23.55
C ALA A 45 -13.61 -5.01 22.51
N GLU A 46 -14.15 -4.94 21.28
CA GLU A 46 -13.73 -5.80 20.16
C GLU A 46 -12.25 -5.65 19.80
N ARG A 47 -11.72 -4.41 19.84
CA ARG A 47 -10.29 -4.14 19.65
C ARG A 47 -9.45 -4.76 20.76
N GLN A 48 -9.83 -4.56 22.02
CA GLN A 48 -9.15 -5.16 23.18
C GLN A 48 -9.19 -6.69 23.15
N ALA A 49 -10.28 -7.28 22.65
CA ALA A 49 -10.43 -8.72 22.45
C ALA A 49 -9.71 -9.25 21.19
N GLY A 50 -9.03 -8.39 20.42
CA GLY A 50 -8.26 -8.78 19.23
C GLY A 50 -9.10 -9.07 17.97
N ARG A 51 -10.42 -8.86 18.00
CA ARG A 51 -11.32 -9.15 16.86
C ARG A 51 -11.21 -8.13 15.73
N THR A 52 -10.67 -6.94 16.01
CA THR A 52 -10.41 -5.88 15.03
C THR A 52 -8.92 -5.54 14.90
N ALA A 53 -8.08 -6.57 14.76
CA ALA A 53 -6.61 -6.43 14.75
C ALA A 53 -6.04 -5.43 13.73
N TYR A 54 -6.78 -5.11 12.67
CA TYR A 54 -6.39 -4.09 11.68
C TYR A 54 -6.24 -2.68 12.29
N ARG A 55 -6.98 -2.38 13.37
CA ARG A 55 -6.93 -1.08 14.07
C ARG A 55 -5.60 -0.83 14.78
N ASP A 56 -4.82 -1.89 15.02
CA ASP A 56 -3.51 -1.82 15.67
C ASP A 56 -2.34 -1.87 14.69
N LEU A 57 -2.60 -2.08 13.38
CA LEU A 57 -1.53 -2.20 12.37
C LEU A 57 -0.51 -1.05 12.38
N PRO A 58 -0.90 0.24 12.52
CA PRO A 58 0.08 1.33 12.56
C PRO A 58 1.06 1.25 13.74
N TYR A 59 0.74 0.48 14.78
CA TYR A 59 1.53 0.35 16.00
C TYR A 59 2.30 -0.98 16.07
N LYS A 60 2.36 -1.71 14.95
CA LYS A 60 3.04 -3.01 14.84
C LYS A 60 4.30 -2.91 13.97
N PRO A 61 5.40 -2.33 14.48
CA PRO A 61 6.64 -2.17 13.71
C PRO A 61 7.21 -3.51 13.22
N GLU A 62 6.93 -4.60 13.94
CA GLU A 62 7.36 -5.95 13.59
C GLU A 62 6.84 -6.40 12.21
N ILE A 63 5.71 -5.86 11.74
CA ILE A 63 5.20 -6.17 10.40
C ILE A 63 6.13 -5.56 9.34
N ALA A 64 6.52 -4.30 9.49
CA ALA A 64 7.46 -3.67 8.57
C ALA A 64 8.84 -4.36 8.61
N GLU A 65 9.28 -4.79 9.79
CA GLU A 65 10.51 -5.58 9.95
C GLU A 65 10.41 -6.96 9.29
N SER A 66 9.25 -7.60 9.33
CA SER A 66 9.03 -8.88 8.65
C SER A 66 9.16 -8.74 7.13
N VAL A 67 8.63 -7.65 6.57
CA VAL A 67 8.78 -7.33 5.14
C VAL A 67 10.25 -7.09 4.81
N ARG A 68 10.98 -6.32 5.62
CA ARG A 68 12.42 -6.08 5.41
C ARG A 68 13.22 -7.39 5.37
N ARG A 69 12.99 -8.30 6.32
CA ARG A 69 13.64 -9.62 6.34
C ARG A 69 13.37 -10.44 5.08
N VAL A 70 12.17 -10.37 4.52
CA VAL A 70 11.87 -11.03 3.23
C VAL A 70 12.68 -10.40 2.11
N ILE A 71 12.76 -9.07 2.06
CA ILE A 71 13.53 -8.35 1.04
C ILE A 71 15.03 -8.64 1.16
N ASP A 72 15.58 -8.75 2.37
CA ASP A 72 16.99 -9.05 2.59
C ASP A 72 17.43 -10.40 2.00
N GLY A 73 16.49 -11.36 1.90
CA GLY A 73 16.72 -12.66 1.27
C GLY A 73 16.54 -12.67 -0.26
N ILE A 74 16.16 -11.56 -0.89
CA ILE A 74 15.94 -11.47 -2.33
C ILE A 74 17.16 -10.82 -2.99
N GLU A 75 17.89 -11.59 -3.79
CA GLU A 75 19.13 -11.13 -4.43
C GLU A 75 18.91 -10.30 -5.72
N ILE A 76 17.69 -10.30 -6.28
CA ILE A 76 17.38 -9.64 -7.56
C ILE A 76 17.67 -8.13 -7.53
N ASP A 77 18.36 -7.59 -8.53
CA ASP A 77 18.44 -6.13 -8.73
C ASP A 77 17.13 -5.59 -9.29
N CYS A 78 16.14 -5.49 -8.40
CA CYS A 78 14.76 -5.17 -8.76
C CYS A 78 14.66 -3.76 -9.37
N GLU A 79 14.36 -3.69 -10.66
CA GLU A 79 13.96 -2.47 -11.35
C GLU A 79 12.43 -2.32 -11.40
N ASN A 80 11.69 -3.45 -11.42
CA ASN A 80 10.23 -3.47 -11.53
C ASN A 80 9.63 -4.38 -10.46
N LEU A 81 8.75 -3.83 -9.62
CA LEU A 81 7.89 -4.58 -8.70
C LEU A 81 6.49 -4.67 -9.32
N VAL A 82 6.01 -5.89 -9.51
CA VAL A 82 4.71 -6.17 -10.13
C VAL A 82 3.82 -6.87 -9.13
N VAL A 83 2.74 -6.22 -8.71
CA VAL A 83 1.72 -6.80 -7.83
C VAL A 83 0.66 -7.48 -8.67
N LEU A 84 0.43 -8.77 -8.42
CA LEU A 84 -0.70 -9.52 -8.97
C LEU A 84 -1.70 -9.74 -7.84
N GLY A 85 -2.86 -9.11 -7.94
CA GLY A 85 -3.87 -9.09 -6.87
C GLY A 85 -5.06 -8.24 -7.27
N ILE A 86 -6.23 -8.51 -6.70
CA ILE A 86 -7.45 -7.74 -6.99
C ILE A 86 -8.15 -7.32 -5.69
N GLY A 87 -8.93 -6.24 -5.75
CA GLY A 87 -9.69 -5.72 -4.61
C GLY A 87 -8.77 -5.35 -3.44
N GLY A 88 -8.99 -5.94 -2.27
CA GLY A 88 -8.20 -5.66 -1.06
C GLY A 88 -6.69 -5.99 -1.21
N SER A 89 -6.33 -6.88 -2.14
CA SER A 89 -4.93 -7.24 -2.43
C SER A 89 -4.21 -6.26 -3.38
N ALA A 90 -4.90 -5.22 -3.88
CA ALA A 90 -4.37 -4.28 -4.87
C ALA A 90 -4.67 -2.82 -4.58
N LEU A 91 -5.89 -2.49 -4.13
CA LEU A 91 -6.32 -1.10 -3.94
C LEU A 91 -5.47 -0.35 -2.91
N GLY A 92 -4.99 -1.05 -1.87
CA GLY A 92 -4.04 -0.47 -0.91
C GLY A 92 -2.69 -0.11 -1.54
N ASN A 93 -2.18 -0.96 -2.43
CA ASN A 93 -0.94 -0.72 -3.18
C ASN A 93 -1.09 0.49 -4.12
N ILE A 94 -2.22 0.57 -4.84
CA ILE A 94 -2.54 1.69 -5.73
C ILE A 94 -2.68 2.99 -4.93
N ALA A 95 -3.41 2.96 -3.82
CA ALA A 95 -3.59 4.13 -2.96
C ALA A 95 -2.25 4.67 -2.43
N LEU A 96 -1.38 3.79 -1.93
CA LEU A 96 -0.04 4.18 -1.46
C LEU A 96 0.81 4.76 -2.59
N GLN A 97 0.80 4.11 -3.76
CA GLN A 97 1.56 4.56 -4.92
C GLN A 97 1.11 5.96 -5.37
N THR A 98 -0.18 6.18 -5.53
CA THR A 98 -0.73 7.42 -6.05
C THR A 98 -0.66 8.56 -5.03
N ALA A 99 -0.79 8.26 -3.74
CA ALA A 99 -0.77 9.29 -2.69
C ALA A 99 0.66 9.73 -2.31
N LEU A 100 1.64 8.81 -2.35
CA LEU A 100 2.98 9.06 -1.80
C LEU A 100 4.06 9.28 -2.87
N ASN A 101 3.80 8.94 -4.13
CA ASN A 101 4.76 9.11 -5.22
C ASN A 101 4.26 10.12 -6.28
N PRO A 102 5.17 10.79 -6.99
CA PRO A 102 4.81 11.68 -8.10
C PRO A 102 4.05 10.96 -9.22
N TYR A 103 3.23 11.69 -9.97
CA TYR A 103 2.42 11.15 -11.06
C TYR A 103 3.24 10.41 -12.13
N MET A 104 4.43 10.92 -12.47
CA MET A 104 5.30 10.29 -13.49
C MET A 104 6.29 9.29 -12.89
N TYR A 105 6.07 8.79 -11.67
CA TYR A 105 7.02 7.92 -10.96
C TYR A 105 7.53 6.74 -11.81
N ASN A 106 6.67 6.03 -12.55
CA ASN A 106 7.11 4.90 -13.37
C ASN A 106 7.79 5.31 -14.69
N LEU A 107 7.60 6.55 -15.14
CA LEU A 107 8.03 7.05 -16.46
C LEU A 107 9.31 7.88 -16.36
N ASP A 108 9.47 8.67 -15.30
CA ASP A 108 10.59 9.59 -15.10
C ASP A 108 11.53 9.09 -13.99
N PRO A 109 12.72 8.57 -14.33
CA PRO A 109 13.74 8.18 -13.37
C PRO A 109 14.11 9.27 -12.36
N ALA A 110 14.02 10.55 -12.72
CA ALA A 110 14.33 11.65 -11.81
C ALA A 110 13.27 11.83 -10.71
N GLN A 111 12.09 11.22 -10.86
CA GLN A 111 11.01 11.23 -9.87
C GLN A 111 11.01 10.00 -8.95
N ARG A 112 11.93 9.04 -9.17
CA ARG A 112 12.10 7.83 -8.34
C ARG A 112 13.22 7.97 -7.32
N THR A 113 13.34 9.16 -6.74
CA THR A 113 14.43 9.49 -5.81
C THR A 113 14.08 9.07 -4.38
N GLY A 114 15.06 8.47 -3.70
CA GLY A 114 14.97 8.14 -2.28
C GLY A 114 16.01 7.10 -1.87
N PRO A 115 16.27 6.94 -0.56
CA PRO A 115 17.23 5.95 -0.10
C PRO A 115 16.77 4.54 -0.50
N ARG A 116 17.67 3.80 -1.16
CA ARG A 116 17.56 2.35 -1.29
C ARG A 116 17.99 1.74 0.05
N PRO A 117 17.22 0.82 0.66
CA PRO A 117 17.71 0.14 1.85
C PRO A 117 19.04 -0.54 1.52
N PRO A 118 20.06 -0.43 2.40
CA PRO A 118 21.38 -0.99 2.14
C PRO A 118 21.26 -2.50 1.93
N ARG A 119 21.92 -3.03 0.90
CA ARG A 119 22.07 -4.47 0.73
C ARG A 119 23.19 -4.95 1.65
N GLY A 120 22.85 -5.84 2.58
CA GLY A 120 23.81 -6.79 3.13
C GLY A 120 25.02 -6.23 3.86
N GLU A 121 24.84 -5.30 4.80
CA GLU A 121 25.75 -5.15 5.95
C GLU A 121 24.94 -4.76 7.19
N GLY A 122 25.16 -5.48 8.30
CA GLY A 122 24.37 -5.36 9.52
C GLY A 122 24.39 -3.95 10.10
N VAL A 123 23.30 -3.20 9.93
CA VAL A 123 23.06 -1.93 10.62
C VAL A 123 21.90 -2.13 11.59
N SER A 124 22.24 -2.08 12.89
CA SER A 124 21.29 -2.10 14.00
C SER A 124 20.30 -0.92 13.89
N PRO A 125 18.99 -1.12 14.14
CA PRO A 125 18.01 -0.07 14.03
C PRO A 125 18.09 0.82 15.28
N SER A 126 18.89 1.88 15.22
CA SER A 126 18.79 2.98 16.19
C SER A 126 18.26 4.24 15.50
N ARG A 127 17.18 4.78 16.08
CA ARG A 127 16.63 6.15 15.99
C ARG A 127 15.48 6.41 15.01
N SER A 128 14.27 6.24 15.55
CA SER A 128 13.22 7.26 15.77
C SER A 128 13.27 8.64 15.07
N THR A 129 13.49 8.71 13.77
CA THR A 129 13.04 9.86 12.97
C THR A 129 12.33 9.34 11.74
N GLY A 130 11.08 9.77 11.52
CA GLY A 130 10.18 9.32 10.46
C GLY A 130 10.59 9.73 9.03
N ILE A 131 11.89 9.84 8.78
CA ILE A 131 12.49 10.04 7.47
C ILE A 131 13.67 9.06 7.42
N LEU A 132 13.61 8.08 6.52
CA LEU A 132 14.71 7.13 6.31
C LEU A 132 15.99 7.91 5.97
N PRO A 133 17.15 7.58 6.58
CA PRO A 133 18.40 8.29 6.31
C PRO A 133 18.81 8.12 4.84
N VAL A 134 19.27 9.21 4.25
CA VAL A 134 19.86 9.25 2.90
C VAL A 134 21.33 8.84 3.03
N HIS A 135 21.80 7.91 2.19
CA HIS A 135 23.20 7.44 2.20
C HIS A 135 24.15 8.62 1.90
N PRO A 136 25.31 8.74 2.58
CA PRO A 136 26.26 9.83 2.37
C PRO A 136 27.04 9.74 1.04
N ASP A 137 26.99 8.59 0.36
CA ASP A 137 27.61 8.40 -0.95
C ASP A 137 26.58 8.70 -2.04
N GLY A 138 26.73 9.83 -2.72
CA GLY A 138 25.78 10.43 -3.68
C GLY A 138 25.39 9.60 -4.92
N ALA A 139 25.42 8.27 -4.87
CA ALA A 139 24.77 7.39 -5.83
C ALA A 139 23.26 7.31 -5.54
N GLN A 140 22.48 8.06 -6.32
CA GLN A 140 21.02 8.09 -6.27
C GLN A 140 20.45 6.73 -6.73
N ALA A 141 20.32 5.78 -5.81
CA ALA A 141 19.80 4.46 -6.12
C ALA A 141 18.29 4.54 -6.42
N ASN A 142 17.92 4.29 -7.68
CA ASN A 142 16.56 4.46 -8.15
C ASN A 142 15.63 3.39 -7.55
N ARG A 143 14.53 3.81 -6.90
CA ARG A 143 13.53 2.88 -6.36
C ARG A 143 12.84 2.10 -7.51
N PRO A 144 12.39 0.85 -7.30
CA PRO A 144 11.72 0.09 -8.35
C PRO A 144 10.46 0.80 -8.86
N ARG A 145 10.15 0.61 -10.15
CA ARG A 145 8.81 0.90 -10.67
C ARG A 145 7.79 -0.01 -9.97
N LEU A 146 6.57 0.47 -9.80
CA LEU A 146 5.48 -0.30 -9.21
C LEU A 146 4.33 -0.44 -10.22
N PHE A 147 4.04 -1.67 -10.61
CA PHE A 147 2.89 -2.01 -11.44
C PHE A 147 1.91 -2.84 -10.60
N VAL A 148 0.62 -2.58 -10.73
CA VAL A 148 -0.43 -3.35 -10.06
C VAL A 148 -1.39 -3.84 -11.13
N PHE A 149 -1.55 -5.16 -11.21
CA PHE A 149 -2.47 -5.82 -12.14
C PHE A 149 -3.66 -6.34 -11.36
N ASP A 150 -4.73 -5.54 -11.32
CA ASP A 150 -6.00 -5.82 -10.65
C ASP A 150 -7.15 -6.15 -11.61
N ASN A 151 -6.84 -6.37 -12.88
CA ASN A 151 -7.78 -6.80 -13.92
C ASN A 151 -7.19 -7.94 -14.77
N VAL A 152 -8.05 -8.80 -15.31
CA VAL A 152 -7.68 -9.95 -16.17
C VAL A 152 -7.70 -9.59 -17.66
N ASP A 153 -7.45 -8.32 -18.00
CA ASP A 153 -7.39 -7.87 -19.38
C ASP A 153 -6.16 -8.49 -20.10
N PRO A 154 -6.37 -9.39 -21.08
CA PRO A 154 -5.27 -10.05 -21.76
C PRO A 154 -4.44 -9.09 -22.62
N VAL A 155 -5.01 -8.00 -23.12
CA VAL A 155 -4.30 -7.03 -23.97
C VAL A 155 -3.33 -6.21 -23.12
N GLN A 156 -3.78 -5.76 -21.95
CA GLN A 156 -2.94 -5.05 -20.99
C GLN A 156 -1.78 -5.93 -20.53
N LEU A 157 -2.07 -7.17 -20.15
CA LEU A 157 -1.07 -8.10 -19.63
C LEU A 157 -0.05 -8.50 -20.71
N ALA A 158 -0.50 -8.79 -21.94
CA ALA A 158 0.38 -9.09 -23.06
C ALA A 158 1.30 -7.91 -23.39
N SER A 159 0.75 -6.70 -23.50
CA SER A 159 1.53 -5.48 -23.78
C SER A 159 2.59 -5.23 -22.70
N PHE A 160 2.26 -5.51 -21.45
CA PHE A 160 3.23 -5.41 -20.35
C PHE A 160 4.33 -6.47 -20.46
N PHE A 161 4.00 -7.71 -20.76
CA PHE A 161 4.98 -8.79 -20.95
C PHE A 161 5.94 -8.52 -22.12
N ASP A 162 5.44 -7.98 -23.22
CA ASP A 162 6.29 -7.53 -24.33
C ASP A 162 7.28 -6.45 -23.87
N TRP A 163 6.83 -5.51 -23.02
CA TRP A 163 7.65 -4.42 -22.51
C TRP A 163 8.69 -4.85 -21.45
N ILE A 164 8.37 -5.84 -20.59
CA ILE A 164 9.30 -6.36 -19.57
C ILE A 164 10.19 -7.50 -20.08
N GLY A 165 10.00 -7.97 -21.31
CA GLY A 165 10.61 -9.22 -21.79
C GLY A 165 12.14 -9.29 -21.69
N ASP A 166 12.84 -8.17 -21.85
CA ASP A 166 14.29 -8.01 -21.69
C ASP A 166 14.73 -7.61 -20.26
N LYS A 167 13.77 -7.50 -19.33
CA LYS A 167 13.94 -7.04 -17.94
C LYS A 167 13.41 -8.03 -16.91
N LEU A 168 13.12 -9.28 -17.32
CA LEU A 168 12.53 -10.29 -16.44
C LEU A 168 13.46 -10.64 -15.26
N ASP A 169 14.76 -10.69 -15.51
CA ASP A 169 15.83 -10.87 -14.51
C ASP A 169 15.94 -9.71 -13.50
N LYS A 170 15.25 -8.61 -13.75
CA LYS A 170 15.14 -7.43 -12.89
C LYS A 170 13.72 -7.15 -12.41
N THR A 171 12.81 -8.11 -12.57
CA THR A 171 11.39 -7.95 -12.24
C THR A 171 10.97 -8.91 -11.12
N LEU A 172 10.41 -8.35 -10.04
CA LEU A 172 9.85 -9.12 -8.93
C LEU A 172 8.32 -9.14 -9.02
N PHE A 173 7.73 -10.33 -9.05
CA PHE A 173 6.27 -10.51 -8.99
C PHE A 173 5.83 -10.80 -7.56
N ASN A 174 5.03 -9.91 -6.97
CA ASN A 174 4.40 -10.07 -5.67
C ASN A 174 2.94 -10.52 -5.85
N VAL A 175 2.67 -11.79 -5.60
CA VAL A 175 1.34 -12.40 -5.80
C VAL A 175 0.58 -12.41 -4.49
N ILE A 176 -0.52 -11.65 -4.41
CA ILE A 176 -1.25 -11.40 -3.17
C ILE A 176 -2.69 -11.93 -3.28
N SER A 177 -2.98 -13.04 -2.60
CA SER A 177 -4.34 -13.57 -2.42
C SER A 177 -4.53 -14.13 -1.02
N LYS A 178 -5.51 -13.59 -0.29
CA LYS A 178 -5.85 -14.10 1.06
C LYS A 178 -6.34 -15.55 1.03
N SER A 179 -7.13 -15.92 0.02
CA SER A 179 -7.69 -17.27 -0.13
C SER A 179 -6.73 -18.24 -0.82
N GLY A 180 -5.71 -17.71 -1.52
CA GLY A 180 -4.86 -18.46 -2.45
C GLY A 180 -5.59 -18.96 -3.69
N ARG A 181 -6.88 -18.62 -3.86
CA ARG A 181 -7.78 -19.17 -4.89
C ARG A 181 -8.55 -18.10 -5.65
N THR A 182 -8.16 -16.83 -5.53
CA THR A 182 -8.74 -15.75 -6.31
C THR A 182 -8.46 -16.00 -7.79
N SER A 183 -9.50 -16.27 -8.59
CA SER A 183 -9.37 -16.75 -9.97
C SER A 183 -8.53 -15.82 -10.85
N GLU A 184 -8.70 -14.51 -10.70
CA GLU A 184 -8.00 -13.47 -11.43
C GLU A 184 -6.49 -13.53 -11.15
N THR A 185 -6.13 -13.50 -9.87
CA THR A 185 -4.74 -13.58 -9.41
C THR A 185 -4.11 -14.92 -9.78
N ALA A 186 -4.84 -16.02 -9.66
CA ALA A 186 -4.37 -17.36 -10.01
C ALA A 186 -4.11 -17.49 -11.51
N ALA A 187 -5.01 -16.97 -12.36
CA ALA A 187 -4.85 -16.97 -13.81
C ALA A 187 -3.59 -16.20 -14.23
N GLN A 188 -3.43 -14.96 -13.76
CA GLN A 188 -2.24 -14.16 -14.03
C GLN A 188 -0.96 -14.84 -13.52
N PHE A 189 -0.99 -15.42 -12.30
CA PHE A 189 0.14 -16.14 -11.75
C PHE A 189 0.53 -17.35 -12.60
N MET A 190 -0.42 -18.13 -13.08
CA MET A 190 -0.12 -19.28 -13.95
C MET A 190 0.56 -18.85 -15.25
N VAL A 191 0.12 -17.73 -15.85
CA VAL A 191 0.74 -17.16 -17.04
C VAL A 191 2.16 -16.69 -16.74
N VAL A 192 2.37 -15.91 -15.67
CA VAL A 192 3.71 -15.44 -15.26
C VAL A 192 4.63 -16.61 -14.94
N ARG A 193 4.16 -17.60 -14.19
CA ARG A 193 4.94 -18.79 -13.85
C ARG A 193 5.37 -19.55 -15.10
N ARG A 194 4.49 -19.71 -16.09
CA ARG A 194 4.82 -20.37 -17.35
C ARG A 194 5.89 -19.58 -18.11
N MET A 195 5.72 -18.27 -18.23
CA MET A 195 6.69 -17.37 -18.88
C MET A 195 8.07 -17.45 -18.23
N LEU A 196 8.15 -17.49 -16.90
CA LEU A 196 9.41 -17.60 -16.17
C LEU A 196 10.08 -18.97 -16.37
N LEU A 197 9.31 -20.06 -16.36
CA LEU A 197 9.84 -21.40 -16.62
C LEU A 197 10.36 -21.58 -18.05
N ASP A 198 9.73 -20.95 -19.03
CA ASP A 198 10.17 -21.01 -20.43
C ASP A 198 11.46 -20.21 -20.69
N ARG A 199 11.92 -19.41 -19.72
CA ARG A 199 13.15 -18.60 -19.75
C ARG A 199 14.31 -19.19 -18.94
N LEU A 200 14.05 -20.22 -18.12
CA LEU A 200 15.04 -20.96 -17.34
C LEU A 200 15.58 -22.15 -18.14
#